data_AF-A0A9D1FVC8-F1
#
_entry.id   AF-A0A9D1FVC8-F1
#
_cell.length_a   1.000
_cell.length_b   1.000
_cell.length_c   1.000
_cell.angle_alpha   90.00
_cell.angle_beta   90.00
_cell.angle_gamma   90.00
#
_symmetry.space_group_name_H-M   'P 1'
#
loop_
_entity.id
_entity.type
_entity.pdbx_description
1 polymer ?
#
loop_
_entity_poly.entity_id
_entity_poly.type
_entity_poly.pdbx_seq_one_letter_code
_entity_poly.pdbx_strand_id
1 'polypeptide(L)'
;MGSYEETYLARRPQELCHMCGRCCRVVTTQKPYKDLKRLAELGDAMACEFLKIFEPYPSIGAAREVDRELVDNIIERLSLDGNFNEEDTTFYRCKYLLEDNLCSIYEERPVLCRHCPSTPWSIVPPGCGFEGWLFLERERAKEKIRRSKEELLELKLLKKRKVDEAILKRIEAVEHKINTSIELYKKYGSYDW
;
A
#
# COMPACT_ATOMS: atom_id res chain seq x y z
N MET A 1 -15.07 -4.04 15.35
CA MET A 1 -14.79 -3.55 13.98
C MET A 1 -13.39 -4.01 13.65
N GLY A 2 -13.23 -4.94 12.71
CA GLY A 2 -11.90 -5.37 12.28
C GLY A 2 -11.12 -4.19 11.70
N SER A 3 -9.80 -4.26 11.71
CA SER A 3 -8.98 -3.24 11.07
C SER A 3 -9.35 -3.13 9.59
N TYR A 4 -9.15 -1.95 8.99
CA TYR A 4 -9.37 -1.76 7.54
C TYR A 4 -8.62 -2.81 6.71
N GLU A 5 -7.42 -3.19 7.16
CA GLU A 5 -6.58 -4.22 6.54
C GLU A 5 -7.18 -5.62 6.66
N GLU A 6 -7.77 -5.99 7.80
CA GLU A 6 -8.48 -7.27 7.96
C GLU A 6 -9.67 -7.38 6.99
N THR A 7 -10.37 -6.26 6.76
CA THR A 7 -11.52 -6.22 5.86
C THR A 7 -11.10 -6.20 4.38
N TYR A 8 -9.93 -5.66 4.06
CA TYR A 8 -9.36 -5.67 2.70
C TYR A 8 -8.85 -7.06 2.33
N LEU A 9 -8.02 -7.67 3.19
CA LEU A 9 -7.43 -8.98 2.94
C LEU A 9 -8.51 -10.08 2.85
N ALA A 10 -9.55 -10.00 3.68
CA ALA A 10 -10.67 -10.94 3.63
C ALA A 10 -11.47 -10.88 2.31
N ARG A 11 -11.51 -9.72 1.64
CA ARG A 11 -12.24 -9.54 0.37
C ARG A 11 -11.36 -9.75 -0.85
N ARG A 12 -10.07 -10.06 -0.67
CA ARG A 12 -9.12 -10.18 -1.78
C ARG A 12 -9.34 -11.51 -2.52
N PRO A 13 -9.74 -11.47 -3.80
CA PRO A 13 -9.97 -12.68 -4.60
C PRO A 13 -8.64 -13.30 -5.01
N GLN A 14 -8.22 -14.35 -4.31
CA GLN A 14 -6.92 -14.99 -4.52
C GLN A 14 -6.78 -15.60 -5.93
N GLU A 15 -7.91 -15.97 -6.54
CA GLU A 15 -8.04 -16.50 -7.89
C GLU A 15 -7.57 -15.52 -8.99
N LEU A 16 -7.44 -14.23 -8.70
CA LEU A 16 -6.89 -13.25 -9.65
C LEU A 16 -5.36 -13.38 -9.82
N CYS A 17 -4.68 -14.13 -8.96
CA CYS A 17 -3.24 -14.30 -9.08
C CYS A 17 -2.90 -15.22 -10.27
N HIS A 18 -2.20 -14.69 -11.27
CA HIS A 18 -1.69 -15.47 -12.41
C HIS A 18 -0.45 -16.34 -12.08
N MET A 19 0.02 -16.32 -10.83
CA MET A 19 1.23 -17.06 -10.39
C MET A 19 2.47 -16.82 -11.28
N CYS A 20 2.60 -15.62 -11.87
CA CYS A 20 3.64 -15.33 -12.86
C CYS A 20 5.03 -15.00 -12.28
N GLY A 21 5.17 -14.91 -10.96
CA GLY A 21 6.42 -14.61 -10.27
C GLY A 21 6.96 -13.19 -10.44
N ARG A 22 6.39 -12.33 -11.30
CA ARG A 22 6.90 -10.96 -11.55
C ARG A 22 6.99 -10.10 -10.29
N CYS A 23 6.03 -10.19 -9.38
CA CYS A 23 6.05 -9.48 -8.09
C CYS A 23 7.14 -9.97 -7.12
N CYS A 24 7.69 -11.17 -7.34
CA CYS A 24 8.85 -11.70 -6.61
C CYS A 24 10.17 -11.40 -7.32
N ARG A 25 10.12 -11.17 -8.64
CA ARG A 25 11.30 -10.91 -9.47
C ARG A 25 11.85 -9.52 -9.21
N VAL A 26 10.98 -8.51 -9.22
CA VAL A 26 11.33 -7.14 -8.87
C VAL A 26 10.27 -6.58 -7.93
N VAL A 27 10.70 -6.16 -6.75
CA VAL A 27 9.86 -5.47 -5.77
C VAL A 27 10.58 -4.25 -5.23
N THR A 28 9.84 -3.26 -4.74
CA THR A 28 10.38 -2.12 -3.99
C THR A 28 9.59 -1.90 -2.71
N THR A 29 10.09 -1.03 -1.85
CA THR A 29 9.50 -0.67 -0.57
C THR A 29 9.35 0.84 -0.47
N GLN A 30 8.34 1.31 0.25
CA GLN A 30 8.18 2.75 0.54
C GLN A 30 9.29 3.30 1.44
N LYS A 31 9.97 2.42 2.18
CA LYS A 31 11.08 2.80 3.05
C LYS A 31 12.41 2.55 2.33
N PRO A 32 13.36 3.49 2.39
CA PRO A 32 14.72 3.29 1.89
C PRO A 32 15.40 2.09 2.55
N TYR A 33 16.34 1.46 1.85
CA TYR A 33 17.02 0.27 2.36
C TYR A 33 17.74 0.50 3.70
N LYS A 34 18.36 1.67 3.87
CA LYS A 34 19.03 2.08 5.13
C LYS A 34 18.04 2.08 6.31
N ASP A 35 16.82 2.54 6.08
CA ASP A 35 15.78 2.60 7.10
C ASP A 35 15.21 1.22 7.40
N LEU A 36 15.06 0.36 6.39
CA LEU A 36 14.67 -1.03 6.59
C LEU A 36 15.67 -1.79 7.45
N LYS A 37 16.97 -1.63 7.20
CA LYS A 37 18.01 -2.25 8.04
C LYS A 37 17.90 -1.78 9.49
N ARG A 38 17.81 -0.47 9.70
CA ARG A 38 17.66 0.12 11.03
C ARG A 38 16.41 -0.40 11.74
N LEU A 39 15.28 -0.50 11.03
CA LEU A 39 14.04 -1.04 11.59
C LEU A 39 14.19 -2.52 11.98
N ALA A 40 14.86 -3.32 11.15
CA ALA A 40 15.15 -4.71 11.48
C ALA A 40 16.07 -4.84 12.71
N GLU A 41 17.08 -3.98 12.85
CA GLU A 41 17.94 -3.90 14.04
C GLU A 41 17.15 -3.54 15.30
N LEU A 42 16.11 -2.70 15.17
CA LEU A 42 15.19 -2.34 16.24
C LEU A 42 14.12 -3.42 16.53
N GLY A 43 14.15 -4.56 15.82
CA GLY A 43 13.22 -5.67 16.01
C GLY A 43 11.88 -5.52 15.30
N ASP A 44 11.74 -4.62 14.32
CA ASP A 44 10.54 -4.53 13.51
C ASP A 44 10.32 -5.84 12.73
N ALA A 45 9.19 -6.51 13.01
CA ALA A 45 8.91 -7.84 12.47
C ALA A 45 8.79 -7.84 10.94
N MET A 46 8.19 -6.80 10.35
CA MET A 46 7.98 -6.68 8.91
C MET A 46 9.31 -6.43 8.19
N ALA A 47 10.16 -5.54 8.71
CA ALA A 47 11.48 -5.28 8.17
C ALA A 47 12.38 -6.52 8.27
N CYS A 48 12.36 -7.21 9.42
CA CYS A 48 13.06 -8.47 9.61
C CYS A 48 12.63 -9.54 8.61
N GLU A 49 11.31 -9.73 8.41
CA GLU A 49 10.78 -10.73 7.50
C GLU A 49 11.10 -10.37 6.03
N PHE A 50 10.95 -9.11 5.65
CA PHE A 50 11.27 -8.63 4.31
C PHE A 50 12.75 -8.86 3.95
N LEU A 51 13.67 -8.41 4.81
CA LEU A 51 15.11 -8.53 4.58
C LEU A 51 15.63 -9.97 4.63
N LYS A 52 14.88 -10.91 5.22
CA LYS A 52 15.20 -12.34 5.15
C LYS A 52 14.92 -12.93 3.78
N ILE A 53 13.98 -12.38 3.02
CA ILE A 53 13.47 -12.96 1.76
C ILE A 53 14.04 -12.23 0.55
N PHE A 54 14.14 -10.91 0.65
CA PHE A 54 14.41 -10.03 -0.46
C PHE A 54 15.84 -9.49 -0.42
N GLU A 55 16.58 -9.73 -1.50
CA GLU A 55 17.94 -9.27 -1.69
C GLU A 55 17.96 -8.05 -2.60
N PRO A 56 18.67 -6.96 -2.24
CA PRO A 56 18.71 -5.77 -3.06
C PRO A 56 19.49 -6.01 -4.36
N TYR A 57 19.01 -5.43 -5.45
CA TYR A 57 19.81 -5.25 -6.66
C TYR A 57 20.91 -4.20 -6.42
N PRO A 58 22.06 -4.31 -7.12
CA PRO A 58 23.15 -3.34 -6.96
C PRO A 58 22.80 -1.96 -7.52
N SER A 59 21.84 -1.87 -8.45
CA SER A 59 21.37 -0.61 -9.04
C SER A 59 19.98 -0.76 -9.66
N ILE A 60 19.32 0.37 -9.95
CA ILE A 60 18.10 0.40 -10.76
C ILE A 60 18.36 -0.21 -12.16
N GLY A 61 19.55 0.05 -12.72
CA GLY A 61 19.97 -0.54 -14.00
C GLY A 61 19.96 -2.07 -13.98
N ALA A 62 20.52 -2.68 -12.93
CA ALA A 62 20.52 -4.13 -12.77
C ALA A 62 19.10 -4.70 -12.61
N ALA A 63 18.19 -3.98 -11.94
CA ALA A 63 16.78 -4.38 -11.88
C ALA A 63 16.09 -4.27 -13.27
N ARG A 64 16.41 -3.23 -14.06
CA ARG A 64 15.88 -3.04 -15.43
C ARG A 64 16.34 -4.12 -16.40
N GLU A 65 17.54 -4.67 -16.22
CA GLU A 65 18.00 -5.82 -17.03
C GLU A 65 17.14 -7.06 -16.80
N VAL A 66 16.56 -7.20 -15.60
CA VAL A 66 15.71 -8.34 -15.24
C VAL A 66 14.25 -8.15 -15.67
N ASP A 67 13.68 -6.97 -15.43
CA ASP A 67 12.31 -6.64 -15.85
C ASP A 67 12.14 -5.12 -16.03
N ARG A 68 12.53 -4.61 -17.19
CA ARG A 68 12.47 -3.18 -17.52
C ARG A 68 11.06 -2.61 -17.37
N GLU A 69 10.06 -3.28 -17.92
CA GLU A 69 8.68 -2.82 -17.93
C GLU A 69 8.14 -2.64 -16.50
N LEU A 70 8.41 -3.61 -15.62
CA LEU A 70 8.01 -3.53 -14.22
C LEU A 70 8.74 -2.41 -13.47
N VAL A 71 10.05 -2.29 -13.65
CA VAL A 71 10.84 -1.23 -13.00
C VAL A 71 10.34 0.14 -13.42
N ASP A 72 10.14 0.35 -14.73
CA ASP A 72 9.70 1.64 -15.25
C ASP A 72 8.28 1.99 -14.80
N ASN A 73 7.36 1.01 -14.76
CA ASN A 73 6.02 1.19 -14.18
C ASN A 73 6.09 1.58 -12.69
N ILE A 74 6.98 0.95 -11.90
CA ILE A 74 7.15 1.32 -10.49
C ILE A 74 7.66 2.75 -10.36
N ILE A 75 8.68 3.13 -11.12
CA ILE A 75 9.25 4.48 -11.11
C ILE A 75 8.22 5.52 -11.52
N GLU A 76 7.47 5.27 -12.60
CA GLU A 76 6.41 6.16 -13.07
C GLU A 76 5.35 6.38 -11.99
N ARG A 77 4.85 5.30 -11.37
CA ARG A 77 3.83 5.39 -10.31
C ARG A 77 4.35 6.13 -9.08
N LEU A 78 5.57 5.83 -8.64
CA LEU A 78 6.20 6.57 -7.53
C LEU A 78 6.40 8.04 -7.87
N SER A 79 6.71 8.37 -9.13
CA SER A 79 6.92 9.76 -9.58
C SER A 79 5.61 10.54 -9.60
N LEU A 80 4.52 9.93 -10.09
CA LEU A 80 3.17 10.52 -10.06
C LEU A 80 2.70 10.79 -8.63
N ASP A 81 3.04 9.91 -7.69
CA ASP A 81 2.71 10.08 -6.27
C ASP A 81 3.68 11.02 -5.53
N GLY A 82 4.70 11.58 -6.21
CA GLY A 82 5.71 12.46 -5.60
C GLY A 82 6.66 11.74 -4.63
N ASN A 83 6.76 10.42 -4.72
CA ASN A 83 7.51 9.54 -3.82
C ASN A 83 8.79 8.95 -4.44
N PHE A 84 9.07 9.24 -5.72
CA PHE A 84 10.28 8.73 -6.36
C PHE A 84 11.51 9.57 -6.00
N ASN A 85 12.51 8.92 -5.41
CA ASN A 85 13.86 9.43 -5.24
C ASN A 85 14.85 8.34 -5.64
N GLU A 86 15.67 8.60 -6.66
CA GLU A 86 16.63 7.63 -7.20
C GLU A 86 17.63 7.12 -6.14
N GLU A 87 18.09 7.99 -5.22
CA GLU A 87 19.07 7.62 -4.18
C GLU A 87 18.47 6.74 -3.08
N ASP A 88 17.17 6.89 -2.83
CA ASP A 88 16.45 6.22 -1.76
C ASP A 88 15.61 5.03 -2.25
N THR A 89 15.42 4.88 -3.56
CA THR A 89 14.66 3.78 -4.17
C THR A 89 15.54 2.58 -4.39
N THR A 90 15.27 1.50 -3.65
CA THR A 90 15.94 0.21 -3.83
C THR A 90 14.98 -0.81 -4.42
N PHE A 91 15.44 -1.56 -5.41
CA PHE A 91 14.74 -2.71 -5.95
C PHE A 91 15.33 -4.00 -5.37
N TYR A 92 14.50 -5.01 -5.21
CA TYR A 92 14.88 -6.28 -4.61
C TYR A 92 14.37 -7.47 -5.44
N ARG A 93 15.05 -8.60 -5.30
CA ARG A 93 14.64 -9.92 -5.80
C ARG A 93 14.34 -10.87 -4.64
N CYS A 94 13.35 -11.74 -4.82
CA CYS A 94 13.10 -12.83 -3.89
C CYS A 94 14.14 -13.94 -4.10
N LYS A 95 14.84 -14.36 -3.05
CA LYS A 95 15.82 -15.46 -3.11
C LYS A 95 15.19 -16.85 -3.29
N TYR A 96 13.86 -16.96 -3.11
CA TYR A 96 13.10 -18.20 -3.26
C TYR A 96 12.37 -18.32 -4.61
N LEU A 97 12.55 -17.35 -5.52
CA LEU A 97 12.00 -17.42 -6.87
C LEU A 97 12.89 -18.29 -7.74
N LEU A 98 12.32 -19.33 -8.35
CA LEU A 98 12.99 -20.25 -9.26
C LEU A 98 12.93 -19.75 -10.71
N GLU A 99 13.73 -20.36 -11.59
CA GLU A 99 13.82 -20.00 -13.01
C GLU A 99 12.50 -20.18 -13.78
N ASP A 100 11.66 -21.12 -13.33
CA ASP A 100 10.32 -21.38 -13.87
C ASP A 100 9.24 -20.42 -13.34
N ASN A 101 9.64 -19.42 -12.54
CA ASN A 101 8.80 -18.46 -11.83
C ASN A 101 7.97 -19.01 -10.66
N LEU A 102 8.24 -20.24 -10.22
CA LEU A 102 7.63 -20.82 -9.05
C LEU A 102 8.42 -20.48 -7.77
N CYS A 103 7.74 -20.58 -6.63
CA CYS A 103 8.34 -20.31 -5.33
C CYS A 103 8.79 -21.64 -4.69
N SER A 104 10.06 -21.75 -4.32
CA SER A 104 10.61 -22.95 -3.68
C SER A 104 10.05 -23.24 -2.29
N ILE A 105 9.41 -22.25 -1.65
CA ILE A 105 8.77 -22.37 -0.33
C ILE A 105 7.27 -22.07 -0.40
N TYR A 106 6.58 -22.36 -1.51
CA TYR A 106 5.21 -21.91 -1.77
C TYR A 106 4.22 -22.16 -0.62
N GLU A 107 4.23 -23.36 -0.03
CA GLU A 107 3.34 -23.73 1.09
C GLU A 107 3.73 -23.05 2.41
N GLU A 108 5.03 -22.80 2.59
CA GLU A 108 5.60 -22.18 3.81
C GLU A 108 5.78 -20.67 3.67
N ARG A 109 5.24 -20.07 2.59
CA ARG A 109 5.42 -18.65 2.30
C ARG A 109 4.99 -17.79 3.49
N PRO A 110 5.81 -16.80 3.89
CA PRO A 110 5.51 -15.94 5.02
C PRO A 110 4.28 -15.07 4.78
N VAL A 111 3.80 -14.43 5.86
CA VAL A 111 2.58 -13.61 5.84
C VAL A 111 2.67 -12.50 4.80
N LEU A 112 3.82 -11.80 4.71
CA LEU A 112 3.98 -10.74 3.71
C LEU A 112 3.80 -11.24 2.26
N CYS A 113 4.22 -12.48 1.97
CA CYS A 113 4.10 -13.07 0.64
C CYS A 113 2.65 -13.47 0.36
N ARG A 114 1.99 -14.10 1.34
CA ARG A 114 0.58 -14.48 1.24
C ARG A 114 -0.31 -13.26 1.10
N HIS A 115 0.02 -12.15 1.74
CA HIS A 115 -0.78 -10.93 1.75
C HIS A 115 -0.51 -9.98 0.56
N CYS A 116 0.33 -10.34 -0.42
CA CYS A 116 0.50 -9.52 -1.63
C CYS A 116 -0.66 -9.66 -2.64
N PRO A 117 -1.26 -8.57 -3.16
CA PRO A 117 -1.05 -7.16 -2.78
C PRO A 117 -1.71 -6.82 -1.44
N SER A 118 -0.98 -6.16 -0.55
CA SER A 118 -1.40 -5.93 0.85
C SER A 118 -2.22 -4.67 1.04
N THR A 119 -2.24 -3.77 0.05
CA THR A 119 -3.05 -2.55 0.08
C THR A 119 -3.59 -2.23 -1.31
N PRO A 120 -4.68 -1.44 -1.44
CA PRO A 120 -5.16 -0.95 -2.73
C PRO A 120 -4.13 -0.12 -3.52
N TRP A 121 -3.11 0.42 -2.85
CA TRP A 121 -2.03 1.23 -3.44
C TRP A 121 -0.77 0.43 -3.74
N SER A 122 -0.80 -0.90 -3.60
CA SER A 122 0.29 -1.73 -4.07
C SER A 122 0.48 -1.55 -5.59
N ILE A 123 1.69 -1.21 -6.00
CA ILE A 123 2.06 -1.17 -7.41
C ILE A 123 2.27 -2.63 -7.86
N VAL A 124 1.51 -3.04 -8.86
CA VAL A 124 1.58 -4.38 -9.45
C VAL A 124 2.16 -4.31 -10.86
N PRO A 125 2.71 -5.41 -11.38
CA PRO A 125 3.16 -5.46 -12.77
C PRO A 125 2.04 -5.17 -13.76
N PRO A 126 2.34 -4.56 -14.92
CA PRO A 126 1.37 -4.41 -16.00
C PRO A 126 0.76 -5.76 -16.39
N GLY A 127 -0.56 -5.81 -16.55
CA GLY A 127 -1.30 -7.04 -16.85
C GLY A 127 -1.45 -8.01 -15.67
N CYS A 128 -1.16 -7.56 -14.44
CA CYS A 128 -1.46 -8.34 -13.24
C CYS A 128 -2.98 -8.55 -13.09
N GLY A 129 -3.43 -9.76 -12.78
CA GLY A 129 -4.85 -10.04 -12.60
C GLY A 129 -5.52 -9.23 -11.46
N PHE A 130 -4.73 -8.71 -10.50
CA PHE A 130 -5.23 -7.81 -9.46
C PHE A 130 -5.43 -6.36 -9.90
N GLU A 131 -4.96 -5.94 -11.08
CA GLU A 131 -4.95 -4.53 -11.50
C GLU A 131 -6.34 -3.88 -11.44
N GLY A 132 -7.35 -4.53 -12.03
CA GLY A 132 -8.73 -4.05 -12.01
C GLY A 132 -9.35 -4.06 -10.61
N TRP A 133 -9.06 -5.08 -9.81
CA TRP A 133 -9.57 -5.17 -8.43
C TRP A 133 -8.96 -4.08 -7.54
N LEU A 134 -7.66 -3.83 -7.64
CA LEU A 134 -6.98 -2.75 -6.91
C LEU A 134 -7.52 -1.38 -7.30
N PHE A 135 -7.85 -1.16 -8.58
CA PHE A 135 -8.53 0.05 -9.02
C PHE A 135 -9.87 0.23 -8.30
N LEU A 136 -10.73 -0.79 -8.28
CA LEU A 136 -12.02 -0.72 -7.60
C LEU A 136 -11.88 -0.48 -6.10
N GLU A 137 -10.91 -1.10 -5.44
CA GLU A 137 -10.66 -0.87 -4.01
C GLU A 137 -10.15 0.55 -3.72
N ARG A 138 -9.34 1.13 -4.61
CA ARG A 138 -8.98 2.56 -4.53
C ARG A 138 -10.20 3.46 -4.68
N GLU A 139 -11.07 3.19 -5.64
CA GLU A 139 -12.29 3.98 -5.85
C GLU A 139 -13.26 3.88 -4.66
N ARG A 140 -13.40 2.70 -4.04
CA ARG A 140 -14.16 2.54 -2.78
C ARG A 140 -13.59 3.39 -1.64
N ALA A 141 -12.25 3.42 -1.51
CA ALA A 141 -11.61 4.25 -0.50
C ALA A 141 -11.83 5.74 -0.77
N LYS A 142 -11.69 6.18 -2.03
CA LYS A 142 -11.98 7.57 -2.43
C LYS A 142 -13.44 7.96 -2.18
N GLU A 143 -14.39 7.10 -2.52
CA GLU A 143 -15.81 7.31 -2.23
C GLU A 143 -16.06 7.48 -0.72
N LYS A 144 -15.48 6.60 0.10
CA LYS A 144 -15.58 6.72 1.57
C LYS A 144 -15.06 8.07 2.07
N ILE A 145 -13.91 8.52 1.55
CA ILE A 145 -13.34 9.81 1.93
C ILE A 145 -14.21 10.99 1.47
N ARG A 146 -14.79 10.94 0.25
CA ARG A 146 -15.74 11.95 -0.22
C ARG A 146 -16.96 12.05 0.69
N ARG A 147 -17.58 10.92 1.06
CA ARG A 147 -18.69 10.88 2.01
C ARG A 147 -18.31 11.44 3.38
N SER A 148 -17.10 11.14 3.86
CA SER A 148 -16.58 11.73 5.10
C SER A 148 -16.42 13.25 5.02
N LYS A 149 -16.01 13.81 3.86
CA LYS A 149 -15.97 15.26 3.65
C LYS A 149 -17.36 15.88 3.62
N GLU A 150 -18.35 15.20 3.01
CA GLU A 150 -19.75 15.62 3.02
C GLU A 150 -20.30 15.66 4.46
N GLU A 151 -20.05 14.62 5.26
CA GLU A 151 -20.44 14.56 6.67
C GLU A 151 -19.82 15.72 7.47
N LEU A 152 -18.55 16.08 7.24
CA LEU A 152 -17.94 17.26 7.85
C LEU A 152 -18.66 18.56 7.48
N LEU A 153 -19.19 18.68 6.26
CA LEU A 153 -19.98 19.86 5.86
C LEU A 153 -21.33 19.89 6.60
N GLU A 154 -22.00 18.75 6.73
CA GLU A 154 -23.24 18.63 7.50
C GLU A 154 -23.05 18.97 8.98
N LEU A 155 -21.98 18.46 9.60
CA LEU A 155 -21.62 18.79 10.98
C LEU A 155 -21.36 20.29 11.16
N LYS A 156 -20.66 20.93 10.22
CA LYS A 156 -20.47 22.40 10.22
C LYS A 156 -21.78 23.16 10.15
N LEU A 157 -22.77 22.68 9.39
CA LEU A 157 -24.11 23.29 9.33
C LEU A 157 -24.87 23.10 10.64
N LEU A 158 -24.76 21.93 11.27
CA LEU A 158 -25.38 21.66 12.57
C LEU A 158 -24.82 22.57 13.67
N LYS A 159 -23.50 22.82 13.70
CA LYS A 159 -22.85 23.74 14.67
C LYS A 159 -23.36 25.18 14.55
N LYS A 160 -23.84 25.61 13.37
CA LYS A 160 -24.42 26.94 13.16
C LYS A 160 -25.84 27.09 13.73
N ARG A 161 -26.51 25.98 14.06
CA ARG A 161 -27.84 26.00 14.71
C ARG A 161 -27.66 26.23 16.21
N LYS A 162 -28.74 26.63 16.91
CA LYS A 162 -28.76 26.61 18.38
C LYS A 162 -28.70 25.15 18.86
N VAL A 163 -27.48 24.67 19.11
CA VAL A 163 -27.19 23.36 19.70
C VAL A 163 -26.71 23.55 21.14
N ASP A 164 -27.04 22.61 22.02
CA ASP A 164 -26.53 22.63 23.39
C ASP A 164 -25.05 22.21 23.44
N GLU A 165 -24.41 22.51 24.57
CA GLU A 165 -22.99 22.24 24.83
C GLU A 165 -22.63 20.75 24.75
N ALA A 166 -23.57 19.87 25.13
CA ALA A 166 -23.34 18.43 25.11
C ALA A 166 -23.32 17.86 23.68
N ILE A 167 -24.22 18.36 22.81
CA ILE A 167 -24.27 18.04 21.39
C ILE A 167 -23.02 18.60 20.70
N LEU A 168 -22.60 19.83 21.03
CA LEU A 168 -21.40 20.43 20.46
C LEU A 168 -20.14 19.57 20.67
N LYS A 169 -19.92 19.10 21.91
CA LYS A 169 -18.80 18.20 22.23
C LYS A 169 -18.84 16.88 21.47
N ARG A 170 -20.04 16.32 21.25
CA ARG A 170 -20.20 15.10 20.45
C ARG A 170 -19.85 15.35 18.98
N ILE A 171 -20.29 16.48 18.42
CA ILE A 171 -19.95 16.87 17.05
C ILE A 171 -18.43 16.98 16.90
N GLU A 172 -17.75 17.68 17.80
CA GLU A 172 -16.29 17.85 17.74
C GLU A 172 -15.53 16.52 17.82
N ALA A 173 -16.00 15.58 18.64
CA ALA A 173 -15.42 14.24 18.71
C ALA A 173 -15.58 13.46 17.39
N VAL A 174 -16.72 13.62 16.71
CA VAL A 174 -16.94 13.01 15.39
C VAL A 174 -16.09 13.70 14.32
N GLU A 175 -16.04 15.04 14.30
CA GLU A 175 -15.18 15.81 13.39
C GLU A 175 -13.71 15.38 13.51
N HIS A 176 -13.21 15.22 14.75
CA HIS A 176 -11.84 14.77 14.98
C HIS A 176 -11.58 13.36 14.41
N LYS A 177 -12.50 12.42 14.62
CA LYS A 177 -12.41 11.06 14.06
C LYS A 177 -12.39 11.08 12.53
N ILE A 178 -13.28 11.86 11.91
CA ILE A 178 -13.35 11.98 10.46
C ILE A 178 -12.07 12.59 9.89
N ASN A 179 -11.60 13.72 10.46
CA ASN A 179 -10.37 14.36 10.04
C ASN A 179 -9.17 13.41 10.16
N THR A 180 -9.07 12.67 11.27
CA THR A 180 -8.03 11.66 11.45
C THR A 180 -8.09 10.60 10.35
N SER A 181 -9.30 10.13 10.00
CA SER A 181 -9.48 9.17 8.90
C SER A 181 -9.08 9.75 7.55
N ILE A 182 -9.36 11.02 7.25
CA ILE A 182 -9.00 11.68 5.98
C ILE A 182 -7.47 11.86 5.87
N GLU A 183 -6.82 12.26 6.96
CA GLU A 183 -5.37 12.46 7.02
C GLU A 183 -4.58 11.17 6.72
N LEU A 184 -5.11 9.99 7.09
CA LEU A 184 -4.47 8.71 6.73
C LEU A 184 -4.32 8.51 5.22
N TYR A 185 -5.17 9.14 4.42
CA TYR A 185 -5.15 9.05 2.95
C TYR A 185 -4.47 10.25 2.28
N LYS A 186 -3.94 11.21 3.06
CA LYS A 186 -3.28 12.40 2.53
C LYS A 186 -2.15 12.08 1.57
N LYS A 187 -1.35 11.06 1.90
CA LYS A 187 -0.24 10.57 1.06
C LYS A 187 -0.68 9.98 -0.29
N TYR A 188 -1.99 9.76 -0.47
CA TYR A 188 -2.59 9.27 -1.71
C TYR A 188 -3.35 10.37 -2.47
N GLY A 189 -3.27 11.63 -2.02
CA GLY A 189 -3.96 12.76 -2.65
C GLY A 189 -5.38 12.98 -2.13
N SER A 190 -5.70 12.57 -0.90
CA SER A 190 -7.07 12.66 -0.38
C SER A 190 -7.66 14.07 -0.32
N TYR A 191 -6.85 15.13 -0.39
CA TYR A 191 -7.36 16.50 -0.47
C TYR A 191 -8.09 16.79 -1.79
N ASP A 192 -7.67 16.16 -2.89
CA ASP A 192 -8.17 16.42 -4.24
C ASP A 192 -9.31 15.48 -4.68
N TRP A 193 -9.73 14.56 -3.80
CA TRP A 193 -10.83 13.62 -4.05
C TRP A 193 -12.21 14.21 -3.75
#